data_AF-A0A7C1IB53-F1
#
_entry.id   AF-A0A7C1IB53-F1
#
_cell.length_a   1.000
_cell.length_b   1.000
_cell.length_c   1.000
_cell.angle_alpha   90.00
_cell.angle_beta   90.00
_cell.angle_gamma   90.00
#
_symmetry.space_group_name_H-M   'P 1'
#
loop_
_entity.id
_entity.type
_entity.pdbx_description
1 polymer ?
#
loop_
_entity_poly.entity_id
_entity_poly.type
_entity_poly.pdbx_seq_one_letter_code
_entity_poly.pdbx_strand_id
1 'polypeptide(L)'
;MIDRDSIPRPPELIRRIPVTANQVFLALVLFNLFAMTGDVAIAHAFNEFAFDTQYMPFFVGGFAALSTLILIPREHSTWRRALFILGMWLTVFLGVIGFWWHLESQVSWRGWFSLKTYVYTAPLVAPLAYTGVAFIGLVVIKRNGHMFGVEARRWLYALIAGGSFGNASLSILDHARNGFIHPAEWVPIPVTIFAGVAFLWVAFRPRLTGVVKGTLWFAIVLQIIVGTIGWL
;
A
#
# COMPACT_ATOMS: atom_id res chain seq x y z
N MET A 1 -5.68 29.84 -26.11
CA MET A 1 -5.85 30.18 -24.69
C MET A 1 -7.12 29.46 -24.25
N ILE A 2 -7.03 28.36 -23.49
CA ILE A 2 -8.24 27.60 -23.08
C ILE A 2 -8.89 28.39 -21.96
N ASP A 3 -10.14 28.80 -22.19
CA ASP A 3 -10.98 29.51 -21.23
C ASP A 3 -11.16 28.68 -19.96
N ARG A 4 -10.63 29.15 -18.83
CA ARG A 4 -10.71 28.48 -17.54
C ARG A 4 -12.15 28.37 -17.02
N ASP A 5 -13.07 29.17 -17.55
CA ASP A 5 -14.48 29.17 -17.18
C ASP A 5 -15.29 28.06 -17.87
N SER A 6 -14.71 27.37 -18.86
CA SER A 6 -15.33 26.24 -19.55
C SER A 6 -15.25 24.91 -18.77
N ILE A 7 -14.54 24.88 -17.64
CA ILE A 7 -14.45 23.68 -16.79
C ILE A 7 -15.74 23.57 -15.97
N PRO A 8 -16.54 22.49 -16.13
CA PRO A 8 -17.76 22.30 -15.36
C PRO A 8 -17.45 22.37 -13.86
N ARG A 9 -18.08 23.33 -13.16
CA ARG A 9 -17.93 23.44 -11.71
C ARG A 9 -18.58 22.21 -11.08
N PRO A 10 -17.93 21.54 -10.11
CA PRO A 10 -18.53 20.40 -9.43
C PRO A 10 -19.84 20.82 -8.75
N PRO A 11 -20.85 19.93 -8.66
CA PRO A 11 -22.13 20.20 -8.01
C PRO A 11 -21.93 20.70 -6.56
N GLU A 12 -22.80 21.62 -6.11
CA GLU A 12 -22.69 22.25 -4.77
C GLU A 12 -22.63 21.25 -3.61
N LEU A 13 -23.19 20.04 -3.79
CA LEU A 13 -23.16 18.96 -2.80
C LEU A 13 -21.74 18.53 -2.44
N ILE A 14 -20.78 18.60 -3.37
CA ILE A 14 -19.35 18.24 -3.14
C ILE A 14 -18.64 19.32 -2.31
N ARG A 15 -19.08 20.58 -2.36
CA ARG A 15 -18.46 21.68 -1.59
C ARG A 15 -18.70 21.58 -0.08
N ARG A 16 -19.66 20.77 0.37
CA ARG A 16 -20.09 20.69 1.78
C ARG A 16 -19.42 19.59 2.59
N ILE A 17 -18.56 18.76 1.99
CA ILE A 17 -17.81 17.75 2.75
C ILE A 17 -16.59 18.45 3.36
N PRO A 18 -16.46 18.55 4.70
CA PRO A 18 -15.35 19.23 5.36
C PRO A 18 -14.04 18.40 5.33
N VAL A 19 -13.86 17.58 4.30
CA VAL A 19 -12.73 16.65 4.16
C VAL A 19 -11.99 16.95 2.86
N THR A 20 -10.70 17.25 2.96
CA THR A 20 -9.84 17.49 1.79
C THR A 20 -9.48 16.17 1.11
N ALA A 21 -9.12 16.21 -0.18
CA ALA A 21 -8.63 15.02 -0.88
C ALA A 21 -7.39 14.42 -0.17
N ASN A 22 -6.50 15.26 0.36
CA ASN A 22 -5.34 14.84 1.13
C ASN A 22 -5.76 14.05 2.38
N GLN A 23 -6.77 14.51 3.12
CA GLN A 23 -7.26 13.80 4.30
C GLN A 23 -7.79 12.41 3.95
N VAL A 24 -8.42 12.24 2.79
CA VAL A 24 -8.84 10.91 2.30
C VAL A 24 -7.62 10.03 2.01
N PHE A 25 -6.60 10.54 1.31
CA PHE A 25 -5.39 9.76 1.04
C PHE A 25 -4.59 9.46 2.32
N LEU A 26 -4.50 10.40 3.26
CA LEU A 26 -3.87 10.19 4.56
C LEU A 26 -4.63 9.14 5.38
N ALA A 27 -5.96 9.11 5.31
CA ALA A 27 -6.76 8.06 5.92
C ALA A 27 -6.48 6.68 5.29
N LEU A 28 -6.29 6.61 3.97
CA LEU A 28 -5.86 5.37 3.29
C LEU A 28 -4.46 4.93 3.74
N VAL A 29 -3.51 5.86 3.84
CA VAL A 29 -2.15 5.58 4.37
C VAL A 29 -2.23 5.07 5.80
N LEU A 30 -3.01 5.75 6.66
CA LEU A 30 -3.24 5.34 8.04
C LEU A 30 -3.80 3.92 8.13
N PHE A 31 -4.85 3.63 7.35
CA PHE A 31 -5.46 2.30 7.32
C PHE A 31 -4.45 1.22 6.93
N ASN A 32 -3.67 1.45 5.87
CA ASN A 32 -2.66 0.48 5.42
C ASN A 32 -1.56 0.28 6.47
N LEU A 33 -1.04 1.35 7.08
CA LEU A 33 -0.03 1.26 8.14
C LEU A 33 -0.56 0.47 9.35
N PHE A 34 -1.81 0.71 9.75
CA PHE A 34 -2.43 -0.01 10.86
C PHE A 34 -2.63 -1.49 10.52
N ALA A 35 -3.25 -1.79 9.38
CA ALA A 35 -3.52 -3.15 8.93
C ALA A 35 -2.22 -3.97 8.79
N MET A 36 -1.20 -3.40 8.15
CA MET A 36 0.10 -4.07 8.00
C MET A 36 0.82 -4.26 9.33
N THR A 37 0.74 -3.29 10.25
CA THR A 37 1.36 -3.43 11.58
C THR A 37 0.69 -4.56 12.36
N GLY A 38 -0.64 -4.69 12.27
CA GLY A 38 -1.36 -5.83 12.86
C GLY A 38 -0.99 -7.15 12.20
N ASP A 39 -0.99 -7.20 10.87
CA ASP A 39 -0.66 -8.39 10.08
C ASP A 39 0.76 -8.91 10.39
N VAL A 40 1.76 -8.02 10.39
CA VAL A 40 3.15 -8.38 10.71
C VAL A 40 3.32 -8.81 12.16
N ALA A 41 2.58 -8.20 13.10
CA ALA A 41 2.62 -8.63 14.50
C ALA A 41 2.08 -10.06 14.65
N ILE A 42 1.00 -10.41 13.94
CA ILE A 42 0.46 -11.78 13.93
C ILE A 42 1.46 -12.73 13.25
N ALA A 43 2.02 -12.35 12.10
CA ALA A 43 2.97 -13.17 11.36
C ALA A 43 4.23 -13.53 12.17
N HIS A 44 4.78 -12.57 12.92
CA HIS A 44 5.93 -12.82 13.82
C HIS A 44 5.52 -13.39 15.18
N ALA A 45 4.25 -13.36 15.58
CA ALA A 45 3.81 -14.13 16.74
C ALA A 45 3.93 -15.64 16.49
N PHE A 46 3.76 -16.12 15.25
CA PHE A 46 3.92 -17.54 14.91
C PHE A 46 5.34 -18.09 15.10
N ASN A 47 6.36 -17.23 15.07
CA ASN A 47 7.74 -17.61 15.38
C ASN A 47 8.22 -17.02 16.71
N GLU A 48 7.28 -16.61 17.57
CA GLU A 48 7.53 -16.04 18.91
C GLU A 48 8.50 -14.86 18.90
N PHE A 49 8.54 -14.07 17.82
CA PHE A 49 9.50 -12.98 17.64
C PHE A 49 10.96 -13.45 17.88
N ALA A 50 11.35 -14.52 17.20
CA ALA A 50 12.66 -15.17 17.34
C ALA A 50 13.89 -14.23 17.31
N PHE A 51 13.76 -13.02 16.76
CA PHE A 51 14.78 -11.98 16.82
C PHE A 51 14.18 -10.65 17.28
N ASP A 52 14.91 -9.91 18.12
CA ASP A 52 14.48 -8.59 18.63
C ASP A 52 14.16 -7.58 17.50
N THR A 53 14.81 -7.72 16.35
CA THR A 53 14.57 -6.88 15.17
C THR A 53 13.17 -7.07 14.58
N GLN A 54 12.49 -8.19 14.87
CA GLN A 54 11.12 -8.46 14.42
C GLN A 54 10.08 -7.59 15.15
N TYR A 55 10.44 -6.93 16.24
CA TYR A 55 9.59 -5.91 16.88
C TYR A 55 9.66 -4.55 16.19
N MET A 56 10.68 -4.29 15.36
CA MET A 56 10.85 -2.98 14.71
C MET A 56 9.63 -2.56 13.87
N PRO A 57 8.98 -3.43 13.08
CA PRO A 57 7.77 -3.07 12.34
C PRO A 57 6.60 -2.63 13.24
N PHE A 58 6.50 -3.18 14.45
CA PHE A 58 5.49 -2.76 15.42
C PHE A 58 5.72 -1.32 15.88
N PHE A 59 6.93 -1.00 16.33
CA PHE A 59 7.24 0.33 16.85
C PHE A 59 7.29 1.40 15.75
N VAL A 60 7.97 1.12 14.64
CA VAL A 60 8.10 2.07 13.52
C VAL A 60 6.77 2.23 12.79
N GLY A 61 6.06 1.13 12.50
CA GLY A 61 4.74 1.16 11.89
C GLY A 61 3.70 1.84 12.78
N GLY A 62 3.70 1.54 14.08
CA GLY A 62 2.87 2.23 15.07
C GLY A 62 3.15 3.73 15.14
N PHE A 63 4.42 4.15 15.20
CA PHE A 63 4.80 5.57 15.16
C PHE A 63 4.34 6.25 13.86
N ALA A 64 4.51 5.59 12.71
CA ALA A 64 4.06 6.10 11.42
C ALA A 64 2.54 6.25 11.35
N ALA A 65 1.78 5.27 11.84
CA ALA A 65 0.33 5.32 11.92
C ALA A 65 -0.13 6.47 12.85
N LEU A 66 0.45 6.57 14.06
CA LEU A 66 0.11 7.64 15.01
C LEU A 66 0.44 9.02 14.47
N SER A 67 1.61 9.22 13.86
CA SER A 67 1.98 10.50 13.25
C SER A 67 1.05 10.89 12.10
N THR A 68 0.57 9.90 11.32
CA THR A 68 -0.44 10.11 10.27
C THR A 68 -1.80 10.52 10.86
N LEU A 69 -2.26 9.82 11.90
CA LEU A 69 -3.50 10.14 12.62
C LEU A 69 -3.46 11.55 13.20
N ILE A 70 -2.34 11.95 13.81
CA ILE A 70 -2.14 13.29 14.36
C ILE A 70 -2.19 14.34 13.25
N LEU A 71 -1.67 14.05 12.06
CA LEU A 71 -1.62 15.00 10.96
C LEU A 71 -3.01 15.29 10.35
N ILE A 72 -3.86 14.26 10.17
CA ILE A 72 -5.14 14.34 9.42
C ILE A 72 -6.00 15.58 9.79
N PRO A 73 -6.28 15.90 11.07
CA PRO A 73 -7.15 17.03 11.41
C PRO A 73 -6.54 18.41 11.09
N ARG A 74 -5.21 18.50 10.98
CA ARG A 74 -4.48 19.75 10.77
C ARG A 74 -3.31 19.53 9.81
N GLU A 75 -3.64 19.12 8.59
CA GLU A 75 -2.66 18.71 7.60
C GLU A 75 -1.69 19.81 7.13
N HIS A 76 -1.93 21.07 7.51
CA HIS A 76 -1.04 22.21 7.24
C HIS A 76 -0.07 22.53 8.40
N SER A 77 -0.20 21.88 9.55
CA SER A 77 0.63 22.14 10.72
C SER A 77 2.08 21.66 10.50
N THR A 78 3.05 22.57 10.62
CA THR A 78 4.47 22.30 10.35
C THR A 78 5.06 21.19 11.21
N TRP A 79 4.81 21.19 12.52
CA TRP A 79 5.36 20.15 13.41
C TRP A 79 4.72 18.78 13.17
N ARG A 80 3.40 18.73 12.92
CA ARG A 80 2.69 17.48 12.60
C ARG A 80 3.22 16.88 11.31
N ARG A 81 3.49 17.73 10.32
CA ARG A 81 4.12 17.32 9.05
C ARG A 81 5.53 16.81 9.26
N ALA A 82 6.34 17.47 10.08
CA ALA A 82 7.69 17.02 10.38
C ALA A 82 7.68 15.61 11.02
N LEU A 83 6.79 15.38 11.99
CA LEU A 83 6.60 14.05 12.60
C LEU A 83 6.15 13.01 11.59
N PHE A 84 5.16 13.34 10.75
CA PHE A 84 4.69 12.45 9.69
C PHE A 84 5.80 12.11 8.69
N ILE A 85 6.55 13.10 8.21
CA ILE A 85 7.65 12.90 7.26
C ILE A 85 8.74 12.01 7.89
N LEU A 86 9.09 12.25 9.15
CA LEU A 86 10.00 11.37 9.89
C LEU A 86 9.46 9.94 9.95
N GLY A 87 8.19 9.76 10.32
CA GLY A 87 7.53 8.46 10.37
C GLY A 87 7.55 7.74 9.03
N MET A 88 7.25 8.43 7.93
CA MET A 88 7.30 7.86 6.58
C MET A 88 8.72 7.44 6.19
N TRP A 89 9.75 8.26 6.46
CA TRP A 89 11.13 7.89 6.12
C TRP A 89 11.64 6.71 6.96
N LEU A 90 11.36 6.69 8.26
CA LEU A 90 11.67 5.52 9.10
C LEU A 90 11.00 4.26 8.55
N THR A 91 9.75 4.38 8.07
CA THR A 91 9.00 3.29 7.46
C THR A 91 9.60 2.85 6.12
N VAL A 92 10.10 3.77 5.30
CA VAL A 92 10.85 3.46 4.07
C VAL A 92 12.08 2.62 4.40
N PHE A 93 12.89 3.07 5.36
CA PHE A 93 14.11 2.36 5.75
C PHE A 93 13.81 1.01 6.37
N LEU A 94 12.80 0.92 7.23
CA LEU A 94 12.30 -0.34 7.78
C LEU A 94 11.97 -1.34 6.66
N GLY A 95 11.21 -0.93 5.65
CA GLY A 95 10.84 -1.82 4.55
C GLY A 95 12.04 -2.30 3.73
N VAL A 96 13.01 -1.42 3.45
CA VAL A 96 14.23 -1.78 2.70
C VAL A 96 15.14 -2.70 3.51
N ILE A 97 15.37 -2.40 4.78
CA ILE A 97 16.19 -3.22 5.69
C ILE A 97 15.52 -4.57 5.93
N GLY A 98 14.20 -4.59 6.17
CA GLY A 98 13.43 -5.81 6.33
C GLY A 98 13.46 -6.69 5.08
N PHE A 99 13.38 -6.11 3.88
CA PHE A 99 13.55 -6.83 2.62
C PHE A 99 14.92 -7.51 2.55
N TRP A 100 15.98 -6.79 2.94
CA TRP A 100 17.33 -7.35 2.99
C TRP A 100 17.44 -8.52 3.97
N TRP A 101 16.93 -8.39 5.19
CA TRP A 101 16.94 -9.50 6.16
C TRP A 101 16.08 -10.68 5.71
N HIS A 102 14.93 -10.43 5.07
CA HIS A 102 14.13 -11.49 4.48
C HIS A 102 14.92 -12.21 3.39
N LEU A 103 15.62 -11.49 2.51
CA LEU A 103 16.47 -12.06 1.46
C LEU A 103 17.62 -12.90 2.05
N GLU A 104 18.31 -12.37 3.05
CA GLU A 104 19.40 -13.06 3.74
C GLU A 104 18.89 -14.37 4.37
N SER A 105 17.73 -14.35 5.02
CA SER A 105 17.13 -15.55 5.60
C SER A 105 16.83 -16.65 4.57
N GLN A 106 16.54 -16.29 3.31
CA GLN A 106 16.31 -17.26 2.22
C GLN A 106 17.56 -18.08 1.93
N VAL A 107 18.70 -17.39 1.89
CA VAL A 107 19.97 -17.96 1.48
C VAL A 107 20.60 -18.69 2.65
N SER A 108 20.60 -18.09 3.84
CA SER A 108 21.23 -18.64 5.04
C SER A 108 20.59 -19.94 5.53
N TRP A 109 19.30 -20.18 5.28
CA TRP A 109 18.64 -21.40 5.75
C TRP A 109 19.02 -22.67 4.96
N ARG A 110 19.39 -22.55 3.68
CA ARG A 110 19.71 -23.72 2.82
C ARG A 110 20.97 -23.59 1.96
N GLY A 111 21.70 -22.49 2.04
CA GLY A 111 22.90 -22.21 1.25
C GLY A 111 22.64 -21.63 -0.15
N TRP A 112 21.38 -21.63 -0.63
CA TRP A 112 21.00 -21.16 -1.97
C TRP A 112 19.53 -20.78 -2.07
N PHE A 113 19.23 -19.80 -2.91
CA PHE A 113 17.87 -19.42 -3.26
C PHE A 113 17.23 -20.46 -4.19
N SER A 114 16.04 -20.94 -3.82
CA SER A 114 15.23 -21.88 -4.61
C SER A 114 13.75 -21.53 -4.55
N LEU A 115 12.93 -22.07 -5.47
CA LEU A 115 11.48 -21.89 -5.39
C LEU A 115 10.91 -22.47 -4.08
N LYS A 116 11.47 -23.58 -3.58
CA LYS A 116 11.05 -24.17 -2.31
C LYS A 116 11.37 -23.25 -1.13
N THR A 117 12.54 -22.65 -1.06
CA THR A 117 12.83 -21.68 0.01
C THR A 117 11.92 -20.48 -0.12
N TYR A 118 11.70 -19.96 -1.33
CA TYR A 118 10.83 -18.81 -1.56
C TYR A 118 9.37 -19.01 -1.10
N VAL A 119 8.84 -20.23 -1.24
CA VAL A 119 7.49 -20.58 -0.77
C VAL A 119 7.44 -20.76 0.75
N TYR A 120 8.42 -21.44 1.36
CA TYR A 120 8.31 -21.94 2.75
C TYR A 120 9.01 -21.08 3.82
N THR A 121 9.52 -19.90 3.47
CA THR A 121 10.22 -18.97 4.40
C THR A 121 9.47 -17.64 4.55
N ALA A 122 10.05 -16.70 5.28
CA ALA A 122 9.58 -15.31 5.34
C ALA A 122 9.29 -14.74 3.93
N PRO A 123 8.09 -14.18 3.68
CA PRO A 123 7.73 -13.67 2.36
C PRO A 123 8.65 -12.52 1.94
N LEU A 124 9.40 -12.69 0.84
CA LEU A 124 10.48 -11.77 0.47
C LEU A 124 10.01 -10.31 0.29
N VAL A 125 8.88 -10.12 -0.38
CA VAL A 125 8.40 -8.78 -0.79
C VAL A 125 7.54 -8.10 0.27
N ALA A 126 7.13 -8.81 1.33
CA ALA A 126 6.24 -8.25 2.35
C ALA A 126 6.80 -6.98 3.02
N PRO A 127 8.11 -6.88 3.36
CA PRO A 127 8.66 -5.65 3.93
C PRO A 127 8.56 -4.43 2.99
N LEU A 128 8.61 -4.64 1.66
CA LEU A 128 8.53 -3.54 0.70
C LEU A 128 7.15 -2.87 0.64
N ALA A 129 6.11 -3.51 1.19
CA ALA A 129 4.81 -2.86 1.38
C ALA A 129 4.93 -1.60 2.25
N TYR A 130 5.79 -1.61 3.27
CA TYR A 130 6.02 -0.44 4.14
C TYR A 130 6.62 0.71 3.34
N THR A 131 7.63 0.40 2.52
CA THR A 131 8.25 1.37 1.61
C THR A 131 7.23 1.95 0.63
N GLY A 132 6.38 1.11 0.04
CA GLY A 132 5.34 1.54 -0.90
C GLY A 132 4.32 2.50 -0.27
N VAL A 133 3.74 2.12 0.87
CA VAL A 133 2.75 2.94 1.60
C VAL A 133 3.35 4.25 2.09
N ALA A 134 4.59 4.22 2.59
CA ALA A 134 5.28 5.44 3.02
C ALA A 134 5.54 6.40 1.85
N PHE A 135 5.92 5.90 0.67
CA PHE A 135 6.05 6.74 -0.52
C PHE A 135 4.72 7.35 -0.96
N ILE A 136 3.60 6.60 -0.87
CA ILE A 136 2.27 7.15 -1.10
C ILE A 136 2.02 8.34 -0.16
N GLY A 137 2.30 8.19 1.14
CA GLY A 137 2.17 9.27 2.14
C GLY A 137 3.04 10.50 1.83
N LEU A 138 4.31 10.30 1.46
CA LEU A 138 5.23 11.37 1.09
C LEU A 138 4.78 12.12 -0.18
N VAL A 139 4.24 11.41 -1.17
CA VAL A 139 3.70 12.00 -2.40
C VAL A 139 2.46 12.86 -2.10
N VAL A 140 1.60 12.42 -1.19
CA VAL A 140 0.38 13.14 -0.75
C VAL A 140 0.74 14.46 -0.10
N ILE A 141 1.67 14.47 0.88
CA ILE A 141 1.95 15.69 1.66
C ILE A 141 2.74 16.75 0.89
N LYS A 142 3.56 16.35 -0.09
CA LYS A 142 4.38 17.26 -0.92
C LYS A 142 3.55 18.28 -1.71
N ARG A 143 2.26 18.02 -1.97
CA ARG A 143 1.45 18.80 -2.92
C ARG A 143 0.50 19.83 -2.29
N ASN A 144 0.47 19.99 -0.96
CA ASN A 144 -0.26 21.05 -0.25
C ASN A 144 -1.70 21.32 -0.73
N GLY A 145 -2.48 20.27 -1.06
CA GLY A 145 -3.90 20.42 -1.40
C GLY A 145 -4.22 20.78 -2.85
N HIS A 146 -3.22 20.87 -3.73
CA HIS A 146 -3.49 20.88 -5.17
C HIS A 146 -3.71 19.46 -5.69
N MET A 147 -4.69 19.25 -6.57
CA MET A 147 -4.84 17.99 -7.31
C MET A 147 -3.46 17.61 -7.88
N PHE A 148 -3.03 16.38 -7.61
CA PHE A 148 -1.73 15.85 -8.06
C PHE A 148 -1.44 16.29 -9.49
N GLY A 149 -0.26 16.85 -9.75
CA GLY A 149 0.21 17.04 -11.13
C GLY A 149 0.25 15.69 -11.86
N VAL A 150 0.24 15.72 -13.19
CA VAL A 150 0.21 14.50 -14.02
C VAL A 150 1.25 13.48 -13.55
N GLU A 151 2.51 13.88 -13.37
CA GLU A 151 3.59 13.00 -12.92
C GLU A 151 3.35 12.39 -11.53
N ALA A 152 2.90 13.18 -10.55
CA ALA A 152 2.63 12.66 -9.21
C ALA A 152 1.48 11.63 -9.21
N ARG A 153 0.45 11.84 -10.05
CA ARG A 153 -0.61 10.83 -10.24
C ARG A 153 -0.06 9.54 -10.83
N ARG A 154 0.84 9.64 -11.82
CA ARG A 154 1.44 8.46 -12.45
C ARG A 154 2.22 7.63 -11.44
N TRP A 155 3.02 8.27 -10.59
CA TRP A 155 3.73 7.59 -9.51
C TRP A 155 2.78 6.98 -8.47
N LEU A 156 1.71 7.68 -8.10
CA LEU A 156 0.71 7.12 -7.19
C LEU A 156 0.08 5.85 -7.78
N TYR A 157 -0.36 5.89 -9.05
CA TYR A 157 -0.90 4.72 -9.72
C TYR A 157 0.13 3.60 -9.90
N ALA A 158 1.39 3.93 -10.18
CA ALA A 158 2.47 2.95 -10.29
C ALA A 158 2.76 2.27 -8.95
N LEU A 159 2.75 3.01 -7.84
CA LEU A 159 2.92 2.46 -6.48
C LEU A 159 1.77 1.55 -6.10
N ILE A 160 0.52 1.96 -6.38
CA ILE A 160 -0.66 1.11 -6.15
C ILE A 160 -0.58 -0.16 -7.01
N ALA A 161 -0.19 -0.04 -8.29
CA ALA A 161 0.01 -1.19 -9.17
C ALA A 161 1.08 -2.15 -8.62
N GLY A 162 2.21 -1.62 -8.17
CA GLY A 162 3.28 -2.40 -7.53
C GLY A 162 2.77 -3.13 -6.29
N GLY A 163 1.98 -2.47 -5.44
CA GLY A 163 1.31 -3.10 -4.30
C GLY A 163 0.37 -4.23 -4.70
N SER A 164 -0.44 -4.04 -5.75
CA SER A 164 -1.33 -5.09 -6.27
C SER A 164 -0.53 -6.30 -6.81
N PHE A 165 0.56 -6.10 -7.53
CA PHE A 165 1.43 -7.21 -7.98
C PHE A 165 2.17 -7.89 -6.81
N GLY A 166 2.57 -7.10 -5.80
CA GLY A 166 3.11 -7.63 -4.54
C GLY A 166 2.10 -8.56 -3.86
N ASN A 167 0.85 -8.13 -3.71
CA ASN A 167 -0.22 -8.93 -3.13
C ASN A 167 -0.54 -10.19 -3.95
N ALA A 168 -0.49 -10.11 -5.29
CA ALA A 168 -0.61 -11.29 -6.14
C ALA A 168 0.51 -12.31 -5.85
N SER A 169 1.74 -11.80 -5.72
CA SER A 169 2.91 -12.64 -5.42
C SER A 169 2.79 -13.28 -4.04
N LEU A 170 2.42 -12.51 -3.01
CA LEU A 170 2.22 -13.02 -1.65
C LEU A 170 1.10 -14.06 -1.61
N SER A 171 -0.05 -13.78 -2.22
CA SER A 171 -1.18 -14.72 -2.27
C SER A 171 -0.80 -16.04 -2.95
N ILE A 172 -0.03 -15.99 -4.05
CA ILE A 172 0.49 -17.20 -4.69
C ILE A 172 1.36 -18.00 -3.73
N LEU A 173 2.30 -17.34 -3.03
CA LEU A 173 3.27 -18.01 -2.17
C LEU A 173 2.62 -18.58 -0.91
N ASP A 174 1.72 -17.84 -0.28
CA ASP A 174 1.05 -18.27 0.94
C ASP A 174 0.16 -19.48 0.68
N HIS A 175 -0.62 -19.48 -0.41
CA HIS A 175 -1.48 -20.61 -0.76
C HIS A 175 -0.72 -21.79 -1.39
N ALA A 176 0.45 -21.54 -2.01
CA ALA A 176 1.33 -22.62 -2.46
C ALA A 176 1.82 -23.49 -1.28
N ARG A 177 1.94 -22.94 -0.06
CA ARG A 177 2.25 -23.73 1.14
C ARG A 177 1.19 -24.77 1.46
N ASN A 178 -0.07 -24.42 1.24
CA ASN A 178 -1.22 -25.30 1.40
C ASN A 178 -1.53 -26.12 0.14
N GLY A 179 -0.78 -25.93 -0.96
CA GLY A 179 -1.01 -26.63 -2.21
C GLY A 179 -2.33 -26.25 -2.92
N PHE A 180 -2.90 -25.07 -2.61
CA PHE A 180 -4.17 -24.61 -3.17
C PHE A 180 -5.35 -25.59 -2.98
N ILE A 181 -5.44 -26.21 -1.80
CA ILE A 181 -6.48 -27.20 -1.49
C ILE A 181 -7.88 -26.60 -1.60
N HIS A 182 -8.07 -25.32 -1.25
CA HIS A 182 -9.37 -24.68 -1.30
C HIS A 182 -9.52 -23.86 -2.59
N PRO A 183 -10.58 -24.08 -3.41
CA PRO A 183 -10.80 -23.32 -4.64
C PRO A 183 -10.84 -21.80 -4.46
N ALA A 184 -11.29 -21.33 -3.28
CA ALA A 184 -11.33 -19.91 -2.95
C ALA A 184 -9.95 -19.25 -2.88
N GLU A 185 -8.87 -20.00 -2.60
CA GLU A 185 -7.49 -19.51 -2.54
C GLU A 185 -6.99 -18.99 -3.90
N TRP A 186 -7.64 -19.40 -5.00
CA TRP A 186 -7.33 -18.91 -6.34
C TRP A 186 -7.92 -17.54 -6.67
N VAL A 187 -8.95 -17.10 -5.94
CA VAL A 187 -9.68 -15.84 -6.20
C VAL A 187 -8.79 -14.58 -6.09
N PRO A 188 -7.98 -14.39 -5.02
CA PRO A 188 -7.16 -13.18 -4.88
C PRO A 188 -6.15 -12.94 -6.01
N ILE A 189 -5.66 -13.98 -6.66
CA ILE A 189 -4.61 -13.90 -7.69
C ILE A 189 -5.06 -13.10 -8.93
N PRO A 190 -6.10 -13.52 -9.70
CA PRO A 190 -6.55 -12.78 -10.86
C PRO A 190 -7.09 -11.39 -10.50
N VAL A 191 -7.67 -11.23 -9.31
CA VAL A 191 -8.22 -9.94 -8.84
C VAL A 191 -7.11 -8.90 -8.62
N THR A 192 -6.03 -9.30 -7.95
CA THR A 192 -4.89 -8.42 -7.68
C THR A 192 -4.06 -8.17 -8.95
N ILE A 193 -3.90 -9.16 -9.84
CA ILE A 193 -3.29 -8.96 -11.17
C ILE A 193 -4.11 -7.97 -11.99
N PHE A 194 -5.44 -8.14 -12.06
CA PHE A 194 -6.33 -7.24 -12.78
C PHE A 194 -6.21 -5.80 -12.26
N ALA A 195 -6.23 -5.63 -10.94
CA ALA A 195 -6.03 -4.33 -10.31
C ALA A 195 -4.66 -3.71 -10.67
N GLY A 196 -3.59 -4.50 -10.56
CA GLY A 196 -2.23 -4.08 -10.91
C GLY A 196 -2.15 -3.57 -12.35
N VAL A 197 -2.69 -4.33 -13.30
CA VAL A 197 -2.75 -3.95 -14.71
C VAL A 197 -3.60 -2.68 -14.93
N ALA A 198 -4.77 -2.59 -14.28
CA ALA A 198 -5.65 -1.43 -14.41
C ALA A 198 -4.99 -0.14 -13.91
N PHE A 199 -4.31 -0.18 -12.77
CA PHE A 199 -3.58 0.97 -12.25
C PHE A 199 -2.34 1.30 -13.08
N LEU A 200 -1.59 0.28 -13.54
CA LEU A 200 -0.42 0.47 -14.40
C LEU A 200 -0.79 1.11 -15.74
N TRP A 201 -1.95 0.75 -16.31
CA TRP A 201 -2.48 1.37 -17.53
C TRP A 201 -2.60 2.89 -17.37
N VAL A 202 -3.14 3.36 -16.24
CA VAL A 202 -3.31 4.79 -15.96
C VAL A 202 -1.97 5.46 -15.63
N ALA A 203 -1.06 4.76 -14.97
CA ALA A 203 0.29 5.25 -14.72
C ALA A 203 1.02 5.61 -16.03
N PHE A 204 0.90 4.78 -17.08
CA PHE A 204 1.50 5.09 -18.37
C PHE A 204 0.63 6.01 -19.24
N ARG A 205 -0.70 5.91 -19.15
CA ARG A 205 -1.65 6.71 -19.92
C ARG A 205 -2.60 7.48 -19.00
N PRO A 206 -2.23 8.70 -18.55
CA PRO A 206 -2.96 9.42 -17.49
C PRO A 206 -4.33 9.99 -17.92
N ARG A 207 -4.94 9.50 -19.01
CA ARG A 207 -6.26 9.91 -19.48
C ARG A 207 -7.35 9.08 -18.80
N LEU A 208 -8.12 9.72 -17.93
CA LEU A 208 -9.24 9.09 -17.21
C LEU A 208 -10.55 9.19 -18.02
N THR A 209 -10.70 8.35 -19.05
CA THR A 209 -11.98 8.19 -19.76
C THR A 209 -13.04 7.56 -18.84
N GLY A 210 -14.32 7.61 -19.23
CA GLY A 210 -15.39 6.94 -18.47
C GLY A 210 -15.14 5.45 -18.28
N VAL A 211 -14.65 4.77 -19.32
CA VAL A 211 -14.26 3.35 -19.27
C VAL A 211 -13.14 3.12 -18.26
N VAL A 212 -12.05 3.89 -18.33
CA VAL A 212 -10.92 3.77 -17.39
C VAL A 212 -11.37 3.97 -15.95
N LYS A 213 -12.20 4.98 -15.68
CA LYS A 213 -12.76 5.20 -14.33
C LYS A 213 -13.60 4.00 -13.87
N GLY A 214 -14.45 3.46 -14.74
CA GLY A 214 -15.24 2.26 -14.46
C GLY A 214 -14.36 1.05 -14.12
N THR A 215 -13.30 0.81 -14.90
CA THR A 215 -12.32 -0.26 -14.66
C THR A 215 -11.63 -0.10 -13.31
N LEU A 216 -11.17 1.11 -12.97
CA LEU A 216 -10.53 1.37 -11.68
C LEU A 216 -11.49 1.16 -10.51
N TRP A 217 -12.73 1.66 -10.61
CA TRP A 217 -13.74 1.45 -9.57
C TRP A 217 -14.05 -0.03 -9.37
N PHE A 218 -14.22 -0.76 -10.47
CA PHE A 218 -14.43 -2.21 -10.41
C PHE A 218 -13.24 -2.92 -9.75
N ALA A 219 -12.00 -2.58 -10.12
CA ALA A 219 -10.80 -3.13 -9.49
C ALA A 219 -10.72 -2.84 -7.98
N ILE A 220 -11.09 -1.64 -7.55
CA ILE A 220 -11.10 -1.26 -6.13
C ILE A 220 -12.17 -2.04 -5.37
N VAL A 221 -13.41 -2.05 -5.87
CA VAL A 221 -14.53 -2.76 -5.23
C VAL A 221 -14.24 -4.26 -5.13
N LEU A 222 -13.72 -4.86 -6.20
CA LEU A 222 -13.41 -6.28 -6.21
C LEU A 222 -12.30 -6.63 -5.20
N GLN A 223 -11.25 -5.81 -5.09
CA GLN A 223 -10.22 -5.98 -4.07
C GLN A 223 -10.77 -5.83 -2.64
N ILE A 224 -11.68 -4.89 -2.40
CA ILE A 224 -12.32 -4.74 -1.08
C ILE A 224 -13.13 -5.99 -0.76
N ILE A 225 -13.98 -6.46 -1.68
CA ILE A 225 -14.82 -7.65 -1.48
C ILE A 225 -13.97 -8.88 -1.21
N VAL A 226 -12.99 -9.17 -2.06
CA VAL A 226 -12.11 -10.35 -1.91
C VAL A 226 -11.27 -10.22 -0.65
N GLY A 227 -10.74 -9.03 -0.38
CA GLY A 227 -10.01 -8.73 0.84
C GLY A 227 -10.85 -9.04 2.07
N THR A 228 -12.08 -8.51 2.17
CA THR A 228 -12.96 -8.73 3.33
C THR A 228 -13.43 -10.18 3.45
N ILE A 229 -13.81 -10.84 2.35
CA ILE A 229 -14.24 -12.24 2.39
C ILE A 229 -13.09 -13.16 2.81
N GLY A 230 -11.85 -12.87 2.41
CA GLY A 230 -10.69 -13.66 2.83
C GLY A 230 -10.40 -13.65 4.34
N TRP A 231 -11.00 -12.74 5.10
CA TRP A 231 -10.91 -12.69 6.57
C TRP A 231 -12.04 -13.46 7.29
N LEU A 232 -13.10 -13.87 6.58
CA LEU A 232 -14.28 -14.57 7.14
C LEU A 232 -14.16 -16.08 6.94
#